data_AF-A0A3N4S9Y8-F1
#
_entry.id   AF-A0A3N4S9Y8-F1
#
_cell.length_a   1.000
_cell.length_b   1.000
_cell.length_c   1.000
_cell.angle_alpha   90.00
_cell.angle_beta   90.00
_cell.angle_gamma   90.00
#
_symmetry.space_group_name_H-M   'P 1'
#
loop_
_entity.id
_entity.type
_entity.pdbx_description
1 polymer ?
#
loop_
_entity_poly.entity_id
_entity_poly.type
_entity_poly.pdbx_seq_one_letter_code
_entity_poly.pdbx_strand_id
1 'polypeptide(L)'
;MGPYQVDTGHRSFVRAENAGRRKFRQGQTPSAELAAVVANDQDVVTFERVLGGLVRHARLDRGAPAQALKPVMRRQPRSDMDCTQSDVYDVTAALRGDEPRELHFTVRLKYRSVSPAGETLKARLAEAIDINETHAQPFLLAVPTDSTGALDAAVLVQRISVLDGHGVTPAPVDLAQALLPVSPTADEKVLGAAGRLGSDAGQRVARWLREGGLPHWDCGPPDWSDAHSHRRPTEWLSHVRPEPAPGPLLLPAAATRIAPRQDHGLSDPMVPFWLAQLPHHRDVVLARD
;
A
#
# COMPACT_ATOMS: atom_id res chain seq x y z
N MET A 1 -13.38 48.52 -18.56
CA MET A 1 -13.50 48.56 -17.10
C MET A 1 -14.22 47.30 -16.65
N GLY A 2 -13.57 46.47 -15.82
CA GLY A 2 -14.20 45.34 -15.11
C GLY A 2 -15.05 45.82 -13.92
N PRO A 3 -15.55 44.94 -13.03
CA PRO A 3 -14.79 43.82 -12.44
C PRO A 3 -15.49 42.44 -12.56
N TYR A 4 -14.76 41.36 -12.87
CA TYR A 4 -14.08 40.42 -11.95
C TYR A 4 -15.00 39.61 -11.01
N GLN A 5 -15.43 38.44 -11.47
CA GLN A 5 -15.85 37.31 -10.63
C GLN A 5 -14.64 36.36 -10.47
N VAL A 6 -14.13 36.23 -9.25
CA VAL A 6 -13.03 35.33 -8.91
C VAL A 6 -13.47 34.42 -7.77
N ASP A 7 -13.29 33.12 -8.00
CA ASP A 7 -12.77 32.18 -7.01
C ASP A 7 -13.68 31.65 -5.87
N THR A 8 -14.60 30.77 -6.25
CA THR A 8 -15.34 29.88 -5.33
C THR A 8 -14.68 28.50 -5.16
N GLY A 9 -13.81 28.10 -6.10
CA GLY A 9 -13.16 26.78 -6.10
C GLY A 9 -11.98 26.68 -5.14
N HIS A 10 -11.12 27.70 -5.06
CA HIS A 10 -9.92 27.68 -4.22
C HIS A 10 -10.28 27.83 -2.73
N ARG A 11 -11.34 28.58 -2.41
CA ARG A 11 -11.85 28.72 -1.02
C ARG A 11 -12.41 27.42 -0.43
N SER A 12 -12.96 26.55 -1.28
CA SER A 12 -13.51 25.24 -0.84
C SER A 12 -12.38 24.23 -0.56
N PHE A 13 -11.29 24.30 -1.33
CA PHE A 13 -10.12 23.44 -1.20
C PHE A 13 -9.24 23.81 0.02
N VAL A 14 -8.97 25.11 0.23
CA VAL A 14 -8.22 25.61 1.40
C VAL A 14 -8.95 25.31 2.72
N ARG A 15 -10.29 25.17 2.68
CA ARG A 15 -11.10 24.79 3.85
C ARG A 15 -10.96 23.29 4.19
N ALA A 16 -10.78 22.43 3.18
CA ALA A 16 -10.50 21.00 3.37
C ALA A 16 -9.06 20.75 3.87
N GLU A 17 -8.07 21.48 3.35
CA GLU A 17 -6.68 21.42 3.86
C GLU A 17 -6.57 21.92 5.31
N ASN A 18 -7.27 23.00 5.67
CA ASN A 18 -7.27 23.50 7.04
C ASN A 18 -8.06 22.60 8.02
N ALA A 19 -9.09 21.89 7.54
CA ALA A 19 -9.76 20.85 8.32
C ALA A 19 -8.86 19.62 8.53
N GLY A 20 -8.07 19.23 7.53
CA GLY A 20 -7.05 18.19 7.64
C GLY A 20 -5.92 18.56 8.61
N ARG A 21 -5.42 19.80 8.55
CA ARG A 21 -4.41 20.33 9.49
C ARG A 21 -4.91 20.45 10.92
N ARG A 22 -6.20 20.74 11.14
CA ARG A 22 -6.81 20.76 12.48
C ARG A 22 -7.07 19.35 13.04
N LYS A 23 -7.46 18.38 12.21
CA LYS A 23 -7.62 16.98 12.65
C LYS A 23 -6.28 16.30 12.96
N PHE A 24 -5.20 16.62 12.24
CA PHE A 24 -3.86 16.12 12.57
C PHE A 24 -3.27 16.70 13.87
N ARG A 25 -3.80 17.84 14.36
CA ARG A 25 -3.36 18.47 15.61
C ARG A 25 -4.18 18.02 16.83
N GLN A 26 -5.30 17.32 16.62
CA GLN A 26 -6.20 16.86 17.67
C GLN A 26 -6.75 15.47 17.33
N GLY A 27 -6.09 14.41 17.81
CA GLY A 27 -6.77 13.12 18.01
C GLY A 27 -6.20 11.86 17.36
N GLN A 28 -4.89 11.64 17.38
CA GLN A 28 -4.21 10.36 17.72
C GLN A 28 -2.72 10.54 17.44
N THR A 29 -1.88 10.31 18.44
CA THR A 29 -0.43 10.30 18.25
C THR A 29 -0.04 9.09 17.39
N PRO A 30 1.01 9.16 16.55
CA PRO A 30 1.53 8.00 15.81
C PRO A 30 1.75 6.77 16.70
N SER A 31 2.04 7.01 17.98
CA SER A 31 2.18 6.01 19.05
C SER A 31 0.89 5.20 19.32
N ALA A 32 -0.28 5.84 19.34
CA ALA A 32 -1.55 5.15 19.63
C ALA A 32 -2.02 4.29 18.44
N GLU A 33 -1.92 4.81 17.22
CA GLU A 33 -2.22 4.03 16.00
C GLU A 33 -1.22 2.88 15.84
N LEU A 34 0.08 3.11 16.10
CA LEU A 34 1.09 2.05 16.10
C LEU A 34 0.77 0.97 17.13
N ALA A 35 0.40 1.34 18.36
CA ALA A 35 0.01 0.38 19.39
C ALA A 35 -1.20 -0.46 18.96
N ALA A 36 -2.17 0.14 18.27
CA ALA A 36 -3.32 -0.57 17.74
C ALA A 36 -2.92 -1.59 16.67
N VAL A 37 -2.03 -1.24 15.75
CA VAL A 37 -1.52 -2.15 14.70
C VAL A 37 -0.69 -3.30 15.29
N VAL A 38 0.18 -3.00 16.27
CA VAL A 38 0.98 -4.03 16.96
C VAL A 38 0.10 -4.98 17.77
N ALA A 39 -1.04 -4.50 18.29
CA ALA A 39 -1.99 -5.31 19.06
C ALA A 39 -3.01 -6.07 18.19
N ASN A 40 -3.36 -5.51 17.02
CA ASN A 40 -4.31 -6.06 16.06
C ASN A 40 -3.85 -5.71 14.64
N ASP A 41 -3.29 -6.71 13.95
CA ASP A 41 -2.72 -6.53 12.61
C ASP A 41 -3.77 -6.52 11.49
N GLN A 42 -5.06 -6.64 11.80
CA GLN A 42 -6.11 -6.77 10.79
C GLN A 42 -6.57 -5.43 10.19
N ASP A 43 -6.27 -4.29 10.82
CA ASP A 43 -6.60 -2.96 10.26
C ASP A 43 -5.49 -2.46 9.33
N VAL A 44 -5.63 -2.81 8.04
CA VAL A 44 -4.62 -2.49 7.02
C VAL A 44 -4.52 -1.00 6.77
N VAL A 45 -5.62 -0.25 6.77
CA VAL A 45 -5.58 1.19 6.46
C VAL A 45 -4.88 1.96 7.58
N THR A 46 -5.12 1.57 8.84
CA THR A 46 -4.37 2.12 9.98
C THR A 46 -2.89 1.73 9.89
N PHE A 47 -2.57 0.48 9.56
CA PHE A 47 -1.19 0.07 9.30
C PHE A 47 -0.51 0.94 8.23
N GLU A 48 -1.16 1.15 7.08
CA GLU A 48 -0.61 1.93 5.97
C GLU A 48 -0.36 3.40 6.37
N ARG A 49 -1.28 3.97 7.16
CA ARG A 49 -1.15 5.33 7.68
C ARG A 49 0.00 5.44 8.69
N VAL A 50 0.15 4.46 9.58
CA VAL A 50 1.26 4.38 10.53
C VAL A 50 2.59 4.30 9.79
N LEU A 51 2.72 3.37 8.84
CA LEU A 51 3.96 3.20 8.06
C LEU A 51 4.33 4.47 7.29
N GLY A 52 3.36 5.10 6.61
CA GLY A 52 3.56 6.38 5.92
C GLY A 52 3.91 7.53 6.87
N GLY A 53 3.34 7.51 8.08
CA GLY A 53 3.66 8.45 9.16
C GLY A 53 5.09 8.31 9.65
N LEU A 54 5.57 7.08 9.88
CA LEU A 54 6.96 6.80 10.30
C LEU A 54 7.96 7.36 9.29
N VAL A 55 7.76 7.09 8.00
CA VAL A 55 8.63 7.60 6.92
C VAL A 55 8.65 9.12 6.86
N ARG A 56 7.48 9.75 6.92
CA ARG A 56 7.39 11.23 6.92
C ARG A 56 8.05 11.84 8.15
N HIS A 57 7.90 11.22 9.32
CA HIS A 57 8.51 11.69 10.55
C HIS A 57 10.03 11.54 10.55
N ALA A 58 10.56 10.42 10.05
CA ALA A 58 12.00 10.21 9.91
C ALA A 58 12.68 11.34 9.12
N ARG A 59 11.98 11.86 8.11
CA ARG A 59 12.47 12.98 7.30
C ARG A 59 12.42 14.34 8.01
N LEU A 60 11.37 14.60 8.79
CA LEU A 60 11.09 15.92 9.38
C LEU A 60 11.76 16.17 10.73
N ASP A 61 11.84 15.14 11.58
CA ASP A 61 12.36 15.27 12.95
C ASP A 61 13.09 13.98 13.36
N ARG A 62 14.43 14.06 13.35
CA ARG A 62 15.30 12.88 13.57
C ARG A 62 15.28 12.38 15.02
N GLY A 63 14.84 13.18 16.00
CA GLY A 63 14.99 12.88 17.43
C GLY A 63 13.68 12.74 18.22
N ALA A 64 12.65 13.50 17.86
CA ALA A 64 11.36 13.45 18.56
C ALA A 64 10.60 12.11 18.47
N PRO A 65 10.67 11.33 17.37
CA PRO A 65 9.97 10.04 17.25
C PRO A 65 10.42 9.04 18.33
N ALA A 66 11.69 9.08 18.72
CA ALA A 66 12.25 8.13 19.67
C ALA A 66 11.63 8.23 21.07
N GLN A 67 11.27 9.42 21.54
CA GLN A 67 10.64 9.53 22.86
C GLN A 67 9.15 9.16 22.82
N ALA A 68 8.43 9.55 21.76
CA ALA A 68 6.99 9.33 21.63
C ALA A 68 6.61 7.86 21.43
N LEU A 69 7.48 7.08 20.80
CA LEU A 69 7.25 5.66 20.48
C LEU A 69 7.67 4.71 21.62
N LYS A 70 8.39 5.21 22.63
CA LYS A 70 8.93 4.41 23.76
C LYS A 70 7.87 3.55 24.48
N PRO A 71 6.63 4.01 24.71
CA PRO A 71 5.61 3.17 25.36
C PRO A 71 5.23 1.93 24.55
N VAL A 72 5.20 2.03 23.21
CA VAL A 72 4.80 0.92 22.32
C VAL A 72 5.88 -0.14 22.25
N MET A 73 7.15 0.27 22.33
CA MET A 73 8.30 -0.64 22.29
C MET A 73 8.49 -1.47 23.57
N ARG A 74 7.64 -1.31 24.60
CA ARG A 74 7.74 -2.08 25.85
C ARG A 74 7.33 -3.54 25.70
N ARG A 75 6.55 -3.86 24.67
CA ARG A 75 6.01 -5.20 24.44
C ARG A 75 6.20 -5.56 22.98
N GLN A 76 7.05 -6.54 22.73
CA GLN A 76 7.23 -7.10 21.39
C GLN A 76 5.95 -7.81 20.94
N PRO A 77 5.59 -7.70 19.64
CA PRO A 77 4.50 -8.50 19.08
C PRO A 77 4.84 -9.99 19.15
N ARG A 78 3.79 -10.82 19.14
CA ARG A 78 3.98 -12.26 18.97
C ARG A 78 4.56 -12.53 17.58
N SER A 79 5.37 -13.57 17.47
CA SER A 79 5.87 -14.03 16.18
C SER A 79 4.81 -14.85 15.47
N ASP A 80 4.55 -14.53 14.20
CA ASP A 80 3.70 -15.34 13.33
C ASP A 80 4.53 -16.31 12.46
N MET A 81 3.87 -17.21 11.74
CA MET A 81 4.48 -18.02 10.69
C MET A 81 4.80 -17.20 9.44
N ASP A 82 4.05 -16.12 9.22
CA ASP A 82 4.16 -15.21 8.08
C ASP A 82 4.70 -13.81 8.47
N CYS A 83 4.94 -12.93 7.50
CA CYS A 83 5.10 -11.50 7.76
C CYS A 83 3.72 -10.86 7.96
N THR A 84 3.51 -10.14 9.06
CA THR A 84 2.23 -9.45 9.31
C THR A 84 2.45 -7.98 9.60
N GLN A 85 1.36 -7.22 9.66
CA GLN A 85 1.38 -5.78 9.89
C GLN A 85 2.00 -5.45 11.25
N SER A 86 1.99 -6.39 12.20
CA SER A 86 2.66 -6.25 13.51
C SER A 86 4.18 -6.11 13.40
N ASP A 87 4.79 -6.57 12.30
CA ASP A 87 6.23 -6.43 12.03
C ASP A 87 6.62 -4.96 11.73
N VAL A 88 5.67 -4.03 11.63
CA VAL A 88 5.94 -2.58 11.69
C VAL A 88 6.68 -2.17 12.97
N TYR A 89 6.62 -3.01 14.01
CA TYR A 89 7.46 -2.92 15.20
C TYR A 89 8.96 -2.83 14.85
N ASP A 90 9.43 -3.64 13.91
CA ASP A 90 10.84 -3.69 13.51
C ASP A 90 11.26 -2.42 12.75
N VAL A 91 10.37 -1.86 11.92
CA VAL A 91 10.56 -0.54 11.29
C VAL A 91 10.68 0.56 12.35
N THR A 92 9.84 0.48 13.38
CA THR A 92 9.85 1.44 14.49
C THR A 92 11.13 1.33 15.31
N ALA A 93 11.60 0.10 15.60
CA ALA A 93 12.85 -0.14 16.30
C ALA A 93 14.05 0.45 15.54
N ALA A 94 14.12 0.18 14.23
CA ALA A 94 15.17 0.72 13.36
C ALA A 94 15.17 2.26 13.34
N LEU A 95 13.99 2.88 13.19
CA LEU A 95 13.84 4.35 13.23
C LEU A 95 14.36 4.97 14.54
N ARG A 96 14.25 4.24 15.65
CA ARG A 96 14.70 4.69 16.98
C ARG A 96 16.20 4.44 17.22
N GLY A 97 16.85 3.67 16.35
CA GLY A 97 18.20 3.16 16.58
C GLY A 97 18.26 2.11 17.70
N ASP A 98 17.14 1.41 17.96
CA ASP A 98 17.13 0.28 18.90
C ASP A 98 17.80 -0.94 18.23
N GLU A 99 18.44 -1.81 19.01
CA GLU A 99 18.96 -3.08 18.52
C GLU A 99 17.82 -3.98 17.98
N PRO A 100 18.01 -4.65 16.83
CA PRO A 100 17.02 -5.60 16.32
C PRO A 100 16.68 -6.68 17.35
N ARG A 101 15.40 -7.03 17.48
CA ARG A 101 14.96 -8.14 18.34
C ARG A 101 15.42 -9.49 17.78
N GLU A 102 15.53 -10.50 18.65
CA GLU A 102 15.94 -11.86 18.27
C GLU A 102 15.11 -12.44 17.11
N LEU A 103 13.78 -12.22 17.15
CA LEU A 103 12.84 -12.66 16.12
C LEU A 103 12.48 -11.57 15.10
N HIS A 104 13.45 -10.72 14.73
CA HIS A 104 13.29 -9.73 13.67
C HIS A 104 12.77 -10.41 12.39
N PHE A 105 11.86 -9.75 11.65
CA PHE A 105 11.18 -10.40 10.53
C PHE A 105 12.14 -10.97 9.47
N THR A 106 13.29 -10.32 9.21
CA THR A 106 14.29 -10.83 8.24
C THR A 106 14.98 -12.12 8.70
N VAL A 107 15.17 -12.29 10.01
CA VAL A 107 15.78 -13.48 10.61
C VAL A 107 14.74 -14.60 10.69
N ARG A 108 13.57 -14.28 11.25
CA ARG A 108 12.46 -15.21 11.46
C ARG A 108 11.98 -15.86 10.16
N LEU A 109 11.97 -15.11 9.06
CA LEU A 109 11.42 -15.54 7.77
C LEU A 109 12.49 -16.05 6.79
N LYS A 110 13.77 -16.05 7.16
CA LYS A 110 14.89 -16.37 6.26
C LYS A 110 14.79 -17.75 5.59
N TYR A 111 14.29 -18.74 6.31
CA TYR A 111 14.23 -20.14 5.87
C TYR A 111 12.80 -20.69 5.86
N ARG A 112 11.80 -19.80 5.85
CA ARG A 112 10.38 -20.19 5.86
C ARG A 112 9.78 -20.01 4.47
N SER A 113 8.80 -20.85 4.17
CA SER A 113 7.86 -20.57 3.10
C SER A 113 6.91 -19.49 3.61
N VAL A 114 7.03 -18.30 3.06
CA VAL A 114 6.22 -17.11 3.37
C VAL A 114 5.15 -17.00 2.29
N SER A 115 3.94 -16.56 2.64
CA SER A 115 2.92 -16.35 1.60
C SER A 115 3.36 -15.25 0.62
N PRO A 116 2.84 -15.23 -0.62
CA PRO A 116 3.08 -14.11 -1.53
C PRO A 116 2.71 -12.74 -0.93
N ALA A 117 1.67 -12.70 -0.09
CA ALA A 117 1.26 -11.52 0.67
C ALA A 117 2.36 -11.06 1.63
N GLY A 118 2.85 -12.00 2.45
CA GLY A 118 3.88 -11.77 3.44
C GLY A 118 5.23 -11.43 2.81
N GLU A 119 5.61 -12.03 1.68
CA GLU A 119 6.83 -11.65 0.94
C GLU A 119 6.77 -10.18 0.50
N THR A 120 5.62 -9.73 0.03
CA THR A 120 5.48 -8.32 -0.36
C THR A 120 5.49 -7.40 0.85
N LEU A 121 4.81 -7.77 1.93
CA LEU A 121 4.82 -6.97 3.16
C LEU A 121 6.24 -6.90 3.74
N LYS A 122 6.97 -8.02 3.78
CA LYS A 122 8.38 -8.11 4.18
C LYS A 122 9.26 -7.16 3.37
N ALA A 123 9.14 -7.20 2.04
CA ALA A 123 9.88 -6.31 1.15
C ALA A 123 9.53 -4.83 1.41
N ARG A 124 8.25 -4.52 1.65
CA ARG A 124 7.79 -3.17 1.96
C ARG A 124 8.36 -2.65 3.29
N LEU A 125 8.35 -3.48 4.34
CA LEU A 125 8.89 -3.11 5.64
C LEU A 125 10.42 -2.93 5.59
N ALA A 126 11.12 -3.78 4.84
CA ALA A 126 12.56 -3.63 4.61
C ALA A 126 12.90 -2.34 3.85
N GLU A 127 12.14 -2.02 2.80
CA GLU A 127 12.32 -0.76 2.06
C GLU A 127 11.98 0.47 2.92
N ALA A 128 10.99 0.39 3.81
CA ALA A 128 10.70 1.47 4.75
C ALA A 128 11.84 1.69 5.76
N ILE A 129 12.53 0.64 6.21
CA ILE A 129 13.75 0.75 7.03
C ILE A 129 14.84 1.48 6.24
N ASP A 130 15.13 1.04 5.01
CA ASP A 130 16.14 1.66 4.14
C ASP A 130 15.82 3.14 3.85
N ILE A 131 14.57 3.47 3.53
CA ILE A 131 14.12 4.86 3.34
C ILE A 131 14.34 5.68 4.61
N ASN A 132 14.06 5.13 5.79
CA ASN A 132 14.25 5.83 7.06
C ASN A 132 15.73 6.09 7.36
N GLU A 133 16.60 5.12 7.09
CA GLU A 133 18.04 5.19 7.33
C GLU A 133 18.75 6.15 6.35
N THR A 134 18.41 6.04 5.06
CA THR A 134 19.04 6.83 3.99
C THR A 134 18.39 8.20 3.80
N HIS A 135 17.17 8.36 4.28
CA HIS A 135 16.30 9.51 4.00
C HIS A 135 16.06 9.75 2.48
N ALA A 136 16.15 8.69 1.67
CA ALA A 136 16.10 8.79 0.21
C ALA A 136 14.73 9.27 -0.32
N GLN A 137 13.63 8.99 0.39
CA GLN A 137 12.28 9.34 -0.04
C GLN A 137 11.48 10.04 1.08
N PRO A 138 10.84 11.19 0.82
CA PRO A 138 10.19 12.00 1.86
C PRO A 138 8.81 11.48 2.35
N PHE A 139 8.17 10.57 1.61
CA PHE A 139 6.88 9.96 1.94
C PHE A 139 6.67 8.71 1.09
N LEU A 140 5.80 7.79 1.52
CA LEU A 140 5.41 6.62 0.74
C LEU A 140 4.33 6.95 -0.30
N LEU A 141 4.44 6.34 -1.47
CA LEU A 141 3.52 6.44 -2.61
C LEU A 141 2.27 5.59 -2.41
N ALA A 142 2.39 4.43 -1.77
CA ALA A 142 1.31 3.45 -1.68
C ALA A 142 0.33 3.66 -0.51
N VAL A 143 0.39 4.79 0.21
CA VAL A 143 -0.54 5.08 1.31
C VAL A 143 -1.95 5.32 0.76
N PRO A 144 -2.97 4.52 1.15
CA PRO A 144 -4.34 4.69 0.67
C PRO A 144 -4.92 6.07 0.96
N THR A 145 -5.88 6.49 0.13
CA THR A 145 -6.60 7.76 0.28
C THR A 145 -8.00 7.58 0.88
N ASP A 146 -8.52 6.35 0.88
CA ASP A 146 -9.79 6.03 1.52
C ASP A 146 -9.72 4.76 2.40
N SER A 147 -10.83 4.45 3.06
CA SER A 147 -10.95 3.34 4.00
C SER A 147 -11.05 1.96 3.34
N THR A 148 -11.18 1.88 2.01
CA THR A 148 -11.23 0.60 1.28
C THR A 148 -9.85 0.06 0.95
N GLY A 149 -8.81 0.88 1.13
CA GLY A 149 -7.44 0.61 0.68
C GLY A 149 -7.13 1.24 -0.67
N ALA A 150 -8.11 1.85 -1.36
CA ALA A 150 -7.89 2.48 -2.65
C ALA A 150 -7.05 3.75 -2.56
N LEU A 151 -6.32 4.00 -3.65
CA LEU A 151 -5.46 5.14 -3.86
C LEU A 151 -6.00 5.98 -5.02
N ASP A 152 -6.34 7.23 -4.74
CA ASP A 152 -6.79 8.18 -5.75
C ASP A 152 -5.67 8.45 -6.78
N ALA A 153 -6.02 8.36 -8.06
CA ALA A 153 -5.07 8.54 -9.16
C ALA A 153 -4.46 9.95 -9.20
N ALA A 154 -5.23 11.00 -8.90
CA ALA A 154 -4.73 12.37 -8.86
C ALA A 154 -3.73 12.54 -7.71
N VAL A 155 -3.98 11.90 -6.56
CA VAL A 155 -3.05 11.89 -5.42
C VAL A 155 -1.76 11.14 -5.77
N LEU A 156 -1.82 10.00 -6.45
CA LEU A 156 -0.61 9.30 -6.91
C LEU A 156 0.21 10.16 -7.88
N VAL A 157 -0.44 10.77 -8.88
CA VAL A 157 0.21 11.68 -9.84
C VAL A 157 0.87 12.86 -9.12
N GLN A 158 0.19 13.45 -8.12
CA GLN A 158 0.75 14.52 -7.31
C GLN A 158 1.99 14.06 -6.52
N ARG A 159 1.91 12.88 -5.87
CA ARG A 159 3.03 12.32 -5.11
C ARG A 159 4.26 12.12 -6.00
N ILE A 160 4.08 11.55 -7.20
CA ILE A 160 5.17 11.40 -8.17
C ILE A 160 5.70 12.75 -8.63
N SER A 161 4.83 13.70 -8.96
CA SER A 161 5.25 15.05 -9.36
C SER A 161 6.15 15.73 -8.33
N VAL A 162 5.92 15.48 -7.04
CA VAL A 162 6.76 16.01 -5.95
C VAL A 162 8.12 15.31 -5.91
N LEU A 163 8.18 14.00 -6.16
CA LEU A 163 9.46 13.28 -6.24
C LEU A 163 10.25 13.70 -7.49
N ASP A 164 9.59 13.82 -8.64
CA ASP A 164 10.16 14.33 -9.90
C ASP A 164 10.77 15.73 -9.70
N GLY A 165 10.01 16.64 -9.08
CA GLY A 165 10.47 18.01 -8.81
C GLY A 165 11.69 18.09 -7.89
N HIS A 166 11.96 17.04 -7.12
CA HIS A 166 13.14 16.92 -6.27
C HIS A 166 14.24 16.02 -6.86
N GLY A 167 14.03 15.45 -8.06
CA GLY A 167 14.96 14.49 -8.66
C GLY A 167 15.10 13.19 -7.84
N VAL A 168 14.08 12.83 -7.05
CA VAL A 168 14.09 11.63 -6.22
C VAL A 168 13.52 10.46 -7.01
N THR A 169 14.33 9.43 -7.22
CA THR A 169 13.85 8.15 -7.77
C THR A 169 13.01 7.44 -6.71
N PRO A 170 11.74 7.08 -7.00
CA PRO A 170 10.93 6.36 -6.04
C PRO A 170 11.49 4.98 -5.71
N ALA A 171 11.34 4.60 -4.45
CA ALA A 171 11.69 3.27 -3.98
C ALA A 171 10.83 2.21 -4.73
N PRO A 172 11.47 1.15 -5.25
CA PRO A 172 10.84 0.29 -6.25
C PRO A 172 9.64 -0.51 -5.71
N VAL A 173 9.69 -0.97 -4.45
CA VAL A 173 8.61 -1.76 -3.84
C VAL A 173 7.40 -0.87 -3.58
N ASP A 174 7.60 0.32 -3.02
CA ASP A 174 6.56 1.33 -2.77
C ASP A 174 5.89 1.80 -4.07
N LEU A 175 6.68 2.07 -5.14
CA LEU A 175 6.12 2.38 -6.45
C LEU A 175 5.29 1.22 -7.00
N ALA A 176 5.83 0.00 -7.00
CA ALA A 176 5.10 -1.17 -7.51
C ALA A 176 3.80 -1.42 -6.74
N GLN A 177 3.83 -1.20 -5.43
CA GLN A 177 2.66 -1.37 -4.58
C GLN A 177 1.63 -0.27 -4.82
N ALA A 178 2.04 0.98 -5.06
CA ALA A 178 1.14 2.10 -5.33
C ALA A 178 0.31 1.91 -6.62
N LEU A 179 0.81 1.13 -7.58
CA LEU A 179 0.10 0.84 -8.82
C LEU A 179 -1.08 -0.12 -8.64
N LEU A 180 -1.11 -0.93 -7.58
CA LEU A 180 -2.15 -1.96 -7.39
C LEU A 180 -3.49 -1.41 -6.87
N PRO A 181 -3.52 -0.57 -5.82
CA PRO A 181 -4.77 -0.03 -5.30
C PRO A 181 -5.20 1.27 -6.00
N VAL A 182 -4.45 1.76 -7.01
CA VAL A 182 -4.79 3.01 -7.68
C VAL A 182 -6.10 2.86 -8.44
N SER A 183 -7.04 3.77 -8.18
CA SER A 183 -8.33 3.75 -8.86
C SER A 183 -8.18 4.11 -10.34
N PRO A 184 -8.81 3.34 -11.25
CA PRO A 184 -8.90 3.74 -12.65
C PRO A 184 -9.54 5.12 -12.78
N THR A 185 -9.11 5.89 -13.76
CA THR A 185 -9.64 7.24 -14.00
C THR A 185 -9.77 7.55 -15.48
N ALA A 186 -10.90 8.15 -15.85
CA ALA A 186 -11.13 8.74 -17.17
C ALA A 186 -10.99 10.27 -17.15
N ASP A 187 -10.57 10.87 -16.03
CA ASP A 187 -10.39 12.31 -15.91
C ASP A 187 -9.20 12.77 -16.77
N GLU A 188 -9.48 13.45 -17.88
CA GLU A 188 -8.49 13.98 -18.80
C GLU A 188 -7.49 14.93 -18.12
N LYS A 189 -7.89 15.62 -17.04
CA LYS A 189 -6.98 16.49 -16.30
C LYS A 189 -5.92 15.67 -15.55
N VAL A 190 -6.32 14.56 -14.95
CA VAL A 190 -5.43 13.64 -14.24
C VAL A 190 -4.50 12.95 -15.23
N LEU A 191 -5.05 12.42 -16.33
CA LEU A 191 -4.27 11.78 -17.38
C LEU A 191 -3.29 12.75 -18.06
N GLY A 192 -3.74 13.98 -18.32
CA GLY A 192 -2.89 15.05 -18.84
C GLY A 192 -1.79 15.46 -17.86
N ALA A 193 -2.07 15.49 -16.55
CA ALA A 193 -1.06 15.74 -15.52
C ALA A 193 -0.03 14.61 -15.43
N ALA A 194 -0.48 13.35 -15.46
CA ALA A 194 0.40 12.19 -15.50
C ALA A 194 1.30 12.24 -16.75
N GLY A 195 0.76 12.60 -17.91
CA GLY A 195 1.51 12.73 -19.15
C GLY A 195 2.59 13.83 -19.17
N ARG A 196 2.60 14.73 -18.20
CA ARG A 196 3.65 15.76 -18.04
C ARG A 196 4.77 15.35 -17.08
N LEU A 197 4.65 14.20 -16.40
CA LEU A 197 5.70 13.70 -15.53
C LEU A 197 6.91 13.27 -16.37
N GLY A 198 8.10 13.72 -15.95
CA GLY A 198 9.32 13.59 -16.73
C GLY A 198 10.16 12.36 -16.37
N SER A 199 10.04 11.86 -15.14
CA SER A 199 10.84 10.73 -14.67
C SER A 199 10.37 9.39 -15.25
N ASP A 200 11.24 8.38 -15.20
CA ASP A 200 10.89 7.01 -15.58
C ASP A 200 9.70 6.48 -14.76
N ALA A 201 9.65 6.80 -13.46
CA ALA A 201 8.52 6.43 -12.61
C ALA A 201 7.23 7.15 -13.03
N GLY A 202 7.32 8.43 -13.36
CA GLY A 202 6.22 9.22 -13.91
C GLY A 202 5.68 8.67 -15.22
N GLN A 203 6.57 8.29 -16.14
CA GLN A 203 6.20 7.67 -17.41
C GLN A 203 5.51 6.32 -17.21
N ARG A 204 5.98 5.50 -16.25
CA ARG A 204 5.34 4.24 -15.88
C ARG A 204 3.93 4.45 -15.33
N VAL A 205 3.75 5.40 -14.42
CA VAL A 205 2.44 5.76 -13.84
C VAL A 205 1.50 6.30 -14.92
N ALA A 206 1.98 7.19 -15.79
CA ALA A 206 1.20 7.73 -16.90
C ALA A 206 0.74 6.65 -17.89
N ARG A 207 1.60 5.66 -18.17
CA ARG A 207 1.24 4.51 -18.99
C ARG A 207 0.17 3.66 -18.30
N TRP A 208 0.40 3.28 -17.04
CA TRP A 208 -0.53 2.48 -16.24
C TRP A 208 -1.93 3.09 -16.18
N LEU A 209 -2.04 4.39 -15.88
CA LEU A 209 -3.33 5.08 -15.82
C LEU A 209 -4.04 5.14 -17.18
N ARG A 210 -3.29 5.35 -18.27
CA ARG A 210 -3.85 5.38 -19.63
C ARG A 210 -4.35 4.01 -20.08
N GLU A 211 -3.70 2.94 -19.64
CA GLU A 211 -4.07 1.55 -19.92
C GLU A 211 -5.22 1.06 -19.02
N GLY A 212 -5.74 1.90 -18.11
CA GLY A 212 -6.87 1.57 -17.24
C GLY A 212 -6.47 0.93 -15.91
N GLY A 213 -5.17 0.88 -15.61
CA GLY A 213 -4.64 0.27 -14.38
C GLY A 213 -4.54 -1.24 -14.47
N LEU A 214 -4.75 -1.92 -13.33
CA LEU A 214 -4.77 -3.38 -13.31
C LEU A 214 -6.04 -3.88 -14.03
N PRO A 215 -5.93 -4.77 -15.04
CA PRO A 215 -7.10 -5.30 -15.72
C PRO A 215 -8.04 -6.03 -14.77
N HIS A 216 -9.34 -5.77 -14.86
CA HIS A 216 -10.35 -6.56 -14.15
C HIS A 216 -10.46 -7.94 -14.81
N TRP A 217 -10.48 -9.01 -14.01
CA TRP A 217 -10.67 -10.37 -14.49
C TRP A 217 -12.05 -10.83 -14.06
N ASP A 218 -12.85 -11.29 -15.01
CA ASP A 218 -14.10 -11.96 -14.68
C ASP A 218 -13.78 -13.25 -13.92
N CYS A 219 -14.16 -13.31 -12.65
CA CYS A 219 -13.97 -14.49 -11.80
C CYS A 219 -15.02 -15.60 -12.06
N GLY A 220 -15.94 -15.39 -13.01
CA GLY A 220 -16.92 -16.37 -13.43
C GLY A 220 -16.36 -17.29 -14.53
N PRO A 221 -16.42 -18.64 -14.41
CA PRO A 221 -16.18 -19.53 -15.54
C PRO A 221 -17.05 -19.14 -16.76
N PRO A 222 -16.54 -19.31 -17.99
CA PRO A 222 -17.26 -18.99 -19.23
C PRO A 222 -18.64 -19.65 -19.35
N ASP A 223 -18.84 -20.78 -18.68
CA ASP A 223 -20.05 -21.62 -18.74
C ASP A 223 -20.93 -21.53 -17.48
N TRP A 224 -20.95 -20.38 -16.79
CA TRP A 224 -21.84 -20.13 -15.64
C TRP A 224 -23.31 -20.10 -16.09
N SER A 225 -23.91 -21.27 -16.29
CA SER A 225 -25.36 -21.44 -16.42
C SER A 225 -25.97 -21.67 -15.03
N ASP A 226 -27.19 -21.16 -14.82
CA ASP A 226 -27.96 -21.30 -13.56
C ASP A 226 -28.29 -22.76 -13.17
N ALA A 227 -27.82 -23.76 -13.94
CA ALA A 227 -28.23 -25.16 -13.86
C ALA A 227 -27.35 -26.05 -12.97
N HIS A 228 -26.40 -25.52 -12.18
CA HIS A 228 -25.44 -26.33 -11.43
C HIS A 228 -25.63 -26.26 -9.90
N SER A 229 -26.81 -26.65 -9.43
CA SER A 229 -27.17 -26.70 -8.00
C SER A 229 -26.48 -27.81 -7.17
N HIS A 230 -25.60 -28.61 -7.77
CA HIS A 230 -25.02 -29.80 -7.11
C HIS A 230 -23.50 -29.77 -6.90
N ARG A 231 -22.77 -28.81 -7.50
CA ARG A 231 -21.33 -28.69 -7.30
C ARG A 231 -21.02 -27.74 -6.15
N ARG A 232 -20.03 -28.08 -5.32
CA ARG A 232 -19.59 -27.18 -4.23
C ARG A 232 -18.87 -25.97 -4.84
N PRO A 233 -19.13 -24.73 -4.38
CA PRO A 233 -18.46 -23.52 -4.87
C PRO A 233 -16.93 -23.63 -4.91
N THR A 234 -16.33 -24.34 -3.96
CA THR A 234 -14.88 -24.58 -3.85
C THR A 234 -14.29 -25.37 -5.04
N GLU A 235 -15.07 -26.20 -5.73
CA GLU A 235 -14.61 -26.94 -6.92
C GLU A 235 -14.48 -26.04 -8.17
N TRP A 236 -15.13 -24.88 -8.16
CA TRP A 236 -15.07 -23.91 -9.27
C TRP A 236 -13.92 -22.92 -9.12
N LEU A 237 -13.54 -22.57 -7.88
CA LEU A 237 -12.43 -21.67 -7.57
C LEU A 237 -11.08 -22.17 -8.11
N SER A 238 -10.88 -23.50 -8.18
CA SER A 238 -9.70 -24.10 -8.81
C SER A 238 -9.59 -23.89 -10.33
N HIS A 239 -10.66 -23.42 -10.98
CA HIS A 239 -10.72 -23.18 -12.42
C HIS A 239 -10.65 -21.69 -12.80
N VAL A 240 -10.67 -20.77 -11.84
CA VAL A 240 -10.50 -19.33 -12.08
C VAL A 240 -9.02 -19.06 -12.37
N ARG A 241 -8.65 -19.21 -13.64
CA ARG A 241 -7.30 -18.97 -14.16
C ARG A 241 -7.29 -17.67 -14.97
N PRO A 242 -6.99 -16.51 -14.37
CA PRO A 242 -6.54 -15.41 -15.20
C PRO A 242 -5.13 -15.77 -15.70
N GLU A 243 -5.00 -16.06 -16.99
CA GLU A 243 -3.70 -15.88 -17.64
C GLU A 243 -3.30 -14.41 -17.44
N PRO A 244 -2.10 -14.11 -16.92
CA PRO A 244 -1.69 -12.74 -16.72
C PRO A 244 -1.69 -12.04 -18.09
N ALA A 245 -2.62 -11.11 -18.29
CA ALA A 245 -2.60 -10.24 -19.46
C ALA A 245 -1.26 -9.50 -19.52
N PRO A 246 -0.68 -9.29 -20.72
CA PRO A 246 0.56 -8.53 -20.84
C PRO A 246 0.32 -7.09 -20.34
N GLY A 247 0.97 -6.76 -19.22
CA GLY A 247 1.02 -5.43 -18.61
C GLY A 247 2.46 -5.07 -18.22
N PRO A 248 2.73 -3.84 -17.75
CA PRO A 248 4.08 -3.47 -17.34
C PRO A 248 4.58 -4.41 -16.24
N LEU A 249 5.87 -4.80 -16.33
CA LEU A 249 6.52 -5.67 -15.35
C LEU A 249 6.34 -5.10 -13.94
N LEU A 250 5.40 -5.68 -13.21
CA LEU A 250 5.33 -5.55 -11.77
C LEU A 250 6.54 -6.29 -11.20
N LEU A 251 7.11 -5.78 -10.09
CA LEU A 251 8.14 -6.53 -9.37
C LEU A 251 7.65 -7.96 -9.13
N PRO A 252 8.52 -8.99 -9.13
CA PRO A 252 8.11 -10.38 -8.93
C PRO A 252 7.15 -10.61 -7.76
N ALA A 253 7.27 -9.84 -6.67
CA ALA A 253 6.36 -9.88 -5.51
C ALA A 253 4.94 -9.31 -5.78
N ALA A 254 4.79 -8.36 -6.69
CA ALA A 254 3.47 -7.90 -7.16
C ALA A 254 2.96 -8.78 -8.32
N ALA A 255 3.84 -9.37 -9.13
CA ALA A 255 3.47 -10.37 -10.13
C ALA A 255 2.96 -11.67 -9.49
N THR A 256 3.49 -12.10 -8.34
CA THR A 256 2.96 -13.25 -7.57
C THR A 256 1.56 -12.99 -7.00
N ARG A 257 1.12 -11.72 -6.91
CA ARG A 257 -0.28 -11.37 -6.61
C ARG A 257 -1.22 -11.54 -7.79
N ILE A 258 -0.70 -11.86 -8.97
CA ILE A 258 -1.46 -12.05 -10.20
C ILE A 258 -1.21 -13.45 -10.80
N ALA A 259 -0.06 -14.05 -10.50
CA ALA A 259 0.38 -15.37 -10.95
C ALA A 259 -0.50 -16.52 -10.42
N PRO A 260 -0.41 -17.73 -11.03
CA PRO A 260 -1.18 -18.91 -10.62
C PRO A 260 -1.04 -19.25 -9.14
N ARG A 261 -2.12 -19.78 -8.53
CA ARG A 261 -2.14 -20.28 -7.15
C ARG A 261 -1.01 -21.29 -6.93
N GLN A 262 -0.22 -21.10 -5.87
CA GLN A 262 0.72 -22.11 -5.39
C GLN A 262 0.01 -23.03 -4.39
N ASP A 263 0.40 -24.31 -4.34
CA ASP A 263 -0.21 -25.36 -3.49
C ASP A 263 -0.14 -25.08 -1.98
N HIS A 264 0.57 -24.03 -1.57
CA HIS A 264 0.57 -23.53 -0.21
C HIS A 264 -0.54 -22.49 -0.09
N GLY A 265 -1.70 -22.94 0.40
CA GLY A 265 -2.86 -22.09 0.65
C GLY A 265 -2.49 -20.83 1.40
N LEU A 266 -3.22 -19.75 1.12
CA LEU A 266 -3.11 -18.48 1.82
C LEU A 266 -3.10 -18.78 3.33
N SER A 267 -2.04 -18.38 4.00
CA SER A 267 -1.98 -18.41 5.46
C SER A 267 -3.12 -17.50 5.95
N ASP A 268 -3.99 -18.06 6.78
CA ASP A 268 -5.24 -17.45 7.25
C ASP A 268 -5.12 -16.05 7.92
N PRO A 269 -3.96 -15.50 8.39
CA PRO A 269 -3.96 -14.10 8.87
C PRO A 269 -3.83 -13.02 7.77
N MET A 270 -3.53 -13.36 6.50
CA MET A 270 -3.15 -12.38 5.47
C MET A 270 -4.26 -11.94 4.50
N VAL A 271 -5.44 -12.56 4.54
CA VAL A 271 -6.56 -12.23 3.64
C VAL A 271 -6.94 -10.75 3.72
N PRO A 272 -7.09 -10.11 4.90
CA PRO A 272 -7.45 -8.70 4.97
C PRO A 272 -6.39 -7.77 4.37
N PHE A 273 -5.11 -8.11 4.53
CA PHE A 273 -4.01 -7.40 3.87
C PHE A 273 -4.18 -7.48 2.35
N TRP A 274 -4.38 -8.67 1.80
CA TRP A 274 -4.55 -8.86 0.35
C TRP A 274 -5.75 -8.10 -0.23
N LEU A 275 -6.90 -8.17 0.44
CA LEU A 275 -8.13 -7.46 0.02
C LEU A 275 -7.96 -5.94 -0.02
N ALA A 276 -7.12 -5.38 0.88
CA ALA A 276 -6.83 -3.96 0.92
C ALA A 276 -5.80 -3.52 -0.12
N GLN A 277 -4.92 -4.42 -0.60
CA GLN A 277 -3.97 -4.11 -1.69
C GLN A 277 -4.59 -4.18 -3.08
N LEU A 278 -5.72 -4.90 -3.21
CA LEU A 278 -6.46 -5.07 -4.46
C LEU A 278 -7.94 -4.66 -4.29
N PRO A 279 -8.24 -3.40 -3.89
CA PRO A 279 -9.59 -2.93 -3.62
C PRO A 279 -10.53 -3.03 -4.83
N HIS A 280 -9.99 -3.04 -6.05
CA HIS A 280 -10.74 -3.18 -7.31
C HIS A 280 -10.80 -4.62 -7.84
N HIS A 281 -10.22 -5.60 -7.13
CA HIS A 281 -10.12 -7.01 -7.53
C HIS A 281 -10.28 -7.95 -6.33
N ARG A 282 -11.18 -7.61 -5.39
CA ARG A 282 -11.41 -8.40 -4.17
C ARG A 282 -12.01 -9.76 -4.45
N ASP A 283 -12.81 -9.86 -5.50
CA ASP A 283 -13.35 -11.09 -6.06
C ASP A 283 -12.23 -12.04 -6.50
N VAL A 284 -11.17 -11.53 -7.14
CA VAL A 284 -9.99 -12.31 -7.53
C VAL A 284 -9.24 -12.84 -6.31
N VAL A 285 -9.13 -12.03 -5.25
CA VAL A 285 -8.54 -12.44 -3.97
C VAL A 285 -9.34 -13.58 -3.35
N LEU A 286 -10.64 -13.40 -3.19
CA LEU A 286 -11.53 -14.40 -2.57
C LEU A 286 -11.67 -15.67 -3.42
N ALA A 287 -11.59 -15.56 -4.75
CA ALA A 287 -11.63 -16.71 -5.63
C ALA A 287 -10.38 -17.59 -5.50
N ARG A 288 -9.33 -17.12 -4.81
CA ARG A 288 -8.06 -17.82 -4.61
C ARG A 288 -7.90 -18.42 -3.23
N ASP A 289 -8.73 -18.07 -2.24
CA ASP A 289 -8.77 -18.69 -0.90
C ASP A 289 -9.42 -20.08 -0.99
#